data_AF-A0A8A1M2T9-F1
#
_entry.id   AF-A0A8A1M2T9-F1
#
_cell.length_a   1.000
_cell.length_b   1.000
_cell.length_c   1.000
_cell.angle_alpha   90.00
_cell.angle_beta   90.00
_cell.angle_gamma   90.00
#
_symmetry.space_group_name_H-M   'P 1'
#
loop_
_entity.id
_entity.type
_entity.pdbx_description
1 polymer ?
#
loop_
_entity_poly.entity_id
_entity_poly.type
_entity_poly.pdbx_seq_one_letter_code
_entity_poly.pdbx_strand_id
1 'polypeptide(L)' 'MMLQHMGLHQHAEKIQNAIFATLAEGKSLTGDLGGKATTNEYANAIISRL' A
#
# COMPACT_ATOMS: atom_id res chain seq x y z
N MET A 1 4.34 12.49 4.66
CA MET A 1 3.39 12.27 3.54
C MET A 1 2.31 13.36 3.55
N MET A 2 1.69 13.67 2.40
CA MET A 2 0.69 14.75 2.22
C MET A 2 -0.40 14.75 3.31
N LEU A 3 -1.02 13.59 3.58
CA LEU A 3 -2.06 13.46 4.60
C LEU A 3 -1.56 13.87 6.00
N GLN A 4 -0.31 13.56 6.36
CA GLN A 4 0.28 14.00 7.63
C GLN A 4 0.49 15.51 7.67
N HIS A 5 0.88 16.12 6.54
CA HIS A 5 1.02 17.58 6.45
C HIS A 5 -0.34 18.30 6.56
N MET A 6 -1.41 17.66 6.11
CA MET A 6 -2.79 18.14 6.24
C MET A 6 -3.42 17.85 7.62
N GLY A 7 -2.68 17.27 8.58
CA GLY A 7 -3.19 16.89 9.90
C GLY A 7 -4.06 15.62 9.93
N LEU A 8 -4.18 14.91 8.80
CA LEU A 8 -4.97 13.68 8.65
C LEU A 8 -4.17 12.43 9.04
N HIS A 9 -3.60 12.44 10.24
CA HIS A 9 -2.63 11.42 10.69
C HIS A 9 -3.19 10.00 10.71
N GLN A 10 -4.44 9.81 11.19
CA GLN A 10 -5.06 8.48 11.28
C GLN A 10 -5.25 7.83 9.90
N HIS A 11 -5.66 8.61 8.89
CA HIS A 11 -5.79 8.11 7.52
C HIS A 11 -4.44 7.78 6.92
N ALA A 12 -3.43 8.62 7.16
CA ALA A 12 -2.07 8.39 6.71
C ALA A 12 -1.51 7.08 7.29
N GLU A 13 -1.68 6.87 8.59
CA GLU A 13 -1.20 5.68 9.30
C GLU A 13 -1.85 4.40 8.77
N LYS A 14 -3.18 4.39 8.61
CA LYS A 14 -3.90 3.23 8.03
C LYS A 14 -3.38 2.86 6.65
N ILE A 15 -3.26 3.84 5.76
CA ILE A 15 -2.76 3.62 4.39
C ILE A 15 -1.31 3.13 4.41
N GLN A 16 -0.45 3.76 5.21
CA GLN A 16 0.96 3.40 5.31
C GLN A 16 1.15 1.98 5.85
N ASN A 17 0.37 1.60 6.87
CA ASN A 17 0.40 0.25 7.41
C ASN A 17 -0.07 -0.80 6.40
N ALA A 18 -1.15 -0.53 5.65
CA ALA A 18 -1.64 -1.41 4.60
C ALA A 18 -0.62 -1.59 3.46
N ILE A 19 0.07 -0.51 3.07
CA ILE A 19 1.17 -0.57 2.09
C ILE A 19 2.30 -1.46 2.61
N PHE A 20 2.80 -1.23 3.83
CA PHE A 20 3.89 -2.03 4.39
C PHE A 20 3.51 -3.50 4.57
N ALA A 21 2.28 -3.80 4.98
CA ALA A 21 1.80 -5.17 5.08
C ALA A 21 1.75 -5.87 3.71
N THR A 22 1.33 -5.15 2.65
CA THR A 22 1.31 -5.69 1.29
C THR A 22 2.72 -5.96 0.77
N LEU A 23 3.65 -5.01 1.00
CA LEU A 23 5.05 -5.17 0.63
C LEU A 23 5.72 -6.33 1.37
N ALA A 24 5.48 -6.45 2.68
CA ALA A 24 6.03 -7.52 3.51
C ALA A 24 5.50 -8.91 3.12
N GLU A 25 4.28 -9.02 2.60
CA GLU A 25 3.75 -10.29 2.10
C GLU A 25 4.44 -10.73 0.79
N GLY A 26 4.79 -9.78 -0.08
CA GLY A 26 5.53 -10.04 -1.31
C GLY A 26 4.73 -10.74 -2.44
N LYS A 27 3.45 -11.05 -2.24
CA LYS A 27 2.63 -11.77 -3.25
C LYS A 27 2.10 -10.88 -4.38
N SER A 28 1.71 -9.64 -4.05
CA SER A 28 1.09 -8.71 -5.00
C SER A 28 2.03 -7.60 -5.44
N LEU A 29 3.34 -7.89 -5.54
CA LEU A 29 4.33 -6.89 -5.95
C LEU A 29 4.24 -6.60 -7.45
N THR A 30 4.46 -5.34 -7.82
CA THR A 30 4.58 -4.89 -9.21
C THR A 30 5.91 -5.31 -9.82
N GLY A 31 6.00 -5.26 -11.15
CA GLY A 31 7.18 -5.72 -11.89
C GLY A 31 8.48 -5.02 -11.52
N ASP A 32 8.43 -3.72 -11.20
CA ASP A 32 9.57 -2.92 -10.74
C ASP A 32 10.10 -3.36 -9.37
N LEU A 33 9.28 -4.03 -8.57
CA LEU A 33 9.63 -4.61 -7.28
C LEU A 33 9.94 -6.12 -7.37
N GLY A 34 10.11 -6.66 -8.58
CA GLY A 34 10.40 -8.08 -8.81
C GLY A 34 9.17 -9.00 -8.76
N GLY A 35 7.96 -8.43 -8.71
CA GLY A 35 6.72 -9.19 -8.77
C GLY A 35 6.15 -9.30 -10.19
N LYS A 36 4.88 -9.71 -10.27
CA LYS A 36 4.14 -9.87 -11.53
C LYS A 36 2.78 -9.18 -11.52
N ALA A 37 2.41 -8.54 -10.41
CA ALA A 37 1.13 -7.88 -10.27
C ALA A 37 1.09 -6.61 -11.11
N THR A 38 -0.08 -6.31 -11.63
CA THR A 38 -0.41 -5.02 -12.22
C THR A 38 -0.64 -3.96 -11.14
N THR A 39 -0.61 -2.69 -11.51
CA THR A 39 -0.94 -1.57 -10.61
C THR A 39 -2.31 -1.75 -9.95
N ASN A 40 -3.30 -2.26 -10.69
CA ASN A 40 -4.65 -2.48 -10.17
C ASN A 40 -4.70 -3.62 -9.13
N GLU A 41 -3.97 -4.72 -9.38
CA GLU A 41 -3.88 -5.83 -8.43
C GLU A 41 -3.16 -5.41 -7.15
N TYR A 42 -2.09 -4.62 -7.26
CA TYR A 42 -1.40 -4.06 -6.09
C TYR A 42 -2.29 -3.10 -5.30
N ALA A 43 -3.03 -2.21 -5.98
CA ALA A 43 -3.97 -1.29 -5.33
C ALA A 43 -5.09 -2.06 -4.59
N ASN A 44 -5.66 -3.09 -5.22
CA ASN A 44 -6.67 -3.95 -4.58
C ASN A 44 -6.11 -4.69 -3.35
N ALA A 45 -4.85 -5.13 -3.40
CA ALA A 45 -4.18 -5.77 -2.28
C ALA A 45 -3.94 -4.80 -1.10
N ILE A 46 -3.70 -3.51 -1.37
CA ILE A 46 -3.64 -2.48 -0.32
C ILE A 46 -5.04 -2.24 0.26
N ILE A 47 -6.05 -2.07 -0.60
CA ILE A 47 -7.43 -1.78 -0.17
C ILE A 47 -7.99 -2.90 0.71
N SER A 48 -7.69 -4.17 0.43
CA SER A 48 -8.14 -5.29 1.24
C SER A 48 -7.53 -5.35 2.65
N ARG A 49 -6.54 -4.49 2.95
CA ARG A 49 -5.83 -4.40 4.23
C ARG A 49 -6.10 -3.09 4.99
N LEU A 50 -7.00 -2.23 4.49
CA LEU A 50 -7.44 -1.00 5.15
C LEU A 50 -8.52 -1.27 6.21
#